data_AF-A0A929J1F0-F1
#
_entry.id   AF-A0A929J1F0-F1
#
_cell.length_a   1.000
_cell.length_b   1.000
_cell.length_c   1.000
_cell.angle_alpha   90.00
_cell.angle_beta   90.00
_cell.angle_gamma   90.00
#
_symmetry.space_group_name_H-M   'P 1'
#
loop_
_entity.id
_entity.type
_entity.pdbx_description
1 polymer ?
#
loop_
_entity_poly.entity_id
_entity_poly.type
_entity_poly.pdbx_seq_one_letter_code
_entity_poly.pdbx_strand_id
1 'polypeptide(L)' 'MSIENLTWSVVIPTYKREKVLLKCLRFVTQQTLPAKEIIVVDASPEWEVTKNIVEQDLTIKYPQINWLYIQ' A
#
# COMPACT_ATOMS: atom_id res chain seq x y z
N MET A 1 -28.37 7.62 -14.63
CA MET A 1 -27.01 7.22 -15.04
C MET A 1 -26.30 6.76 -13.77
N SER A 2 -26.25 5.46 -13.50
CA SER A 2 -25.46 4.96 -12.37
C SER A 2 -24.00 5.05 -12.77
N ILE A 3 -23.23 5.87 -12.06
CA ILE A 3 -21.77 5.82 -12.17
C ILE A 3 -21.41 4.43 -11.63
N GLU A 4 -20.97 3.52 -12.50
CA GLU A 4 -20.30 2.32 -12.02
C GLU A 4 -19.18 2.77 -11.08
N ASN A 5 -19.16 2.24 -9.86
CA ASN A 5 -18.14 2.62 -8.88
C ASN A 5 -16.78 2.21 -9.43
N LEU A 6 -16.03 3.19 -9.95
CA LEU A 6 -14.67 3.00 -10.42
C LEU A 6 -13.82 2.49 -9.26
N THR A 7 -13.33 1.26 -9.37
CA THR A 7 -12.38 0.67 -8.44
C THR A 7 -11.03 0.52 -9.10
N TRP A 8 -9.98 0.57 -8.28
CA TRP A 8 -8.62 0.44 -8.76
C TRP A 8 -7.70 -0.12 -7.66
N SER A 9 -6.63 -0.76 -8.10
CA SER A 9 -5.54 -1.28 -7.27
C SER A 9 -4.26 -0.49 -7.52
N VAL A 10 -3.44 -0.35 -6.49
CA VAL A 10 -2.09 0.24 -6.59
C VAL A 10 -1.08 -0.89 -6.50
N VAL A 11 -0.12 -0.94 -7.44
CA VAL A 11 1.02 -1.85 -7.35
C VAL A 11 2.30 -1.02 -7.22
N ILE A 12 3.07 -1.27 -6.17
CA ILE A 12 4.29 -0.52 -5.86
C ILE A 12 5.49 -1.48 -5.83
N PRO A 13 6.24 -1.59 -6.94
CA PRO A 13 7.53 -2.25 -6.92
C PRO A 13 8.56 -1.35 -6.23
N THR A 14 9.38 -1.92 -5.34
CA THR A 14 10.38 -1.19 -4.57
C THR A 14 11.62 -2.04 -4.28
N TYR A 15 12.77 -1.37 -4.11
CA TYR A 15 14.05 -2.00 -3.74
C TYR A 15 14.93 -1.00 -2.98
N LYS A 16 15.26 -1.30 -1.72
CA LYS A 16 16.09 -0.47 -0.82
C LYS A 16 15.59 0.97 -0.70
N ARG A 17 14.27 1.13 -0.49
CA ARG A 17 13.58 2.43 -0.46
C ARG A 17 12.56 2.58 0.68
N GLU A 18 12.70 1.85 1.78
CA GLU A 18 11.80 1.86 2.96
C GLU A 18 11.20 3.25 3.27
N LYS A 19 12.03 4.26 3.54
CA LYS A 19 11.55 5.61 3.91
C LYS A 19 10.66 6.26 2.84
N VAL A 20 10.98 6.04 1.57
CA VAL A 20 10.20 6.55 0.44
C VAL A 20 8.92 5.76 0.28
N LEU A 21 8.98 4.43 0.45
CA LEU A 21 7.81 3.55 0.43
C LEU A 21 6.79 3.95 1.50
N LEU A 22 7.23 4.13 2.75
CA LEU A 22 6.34 4.54 3.85
C LEU A 22 5.65 5.89 3.56
N LYS A 23 6.38 6.85 2.98
CA LYS A 23 5.81 8.14 2.56
C LYS A 23 4.81 7.97 1.41
N CYS A 24 5.15 7.15 0.42
CA CYS A 24 4.29 6.83 -0.72
C CYS A 24 2.98 6.21 -0.25
N LEU A 25 3.04 5.19 0.59
CA LEU A 25 1.86 4.50 1.11
C LEU A 25 0.95 5.44 1.89
N ARG A 26 1.50 6.36 2.70
CA ARG A 26 0.71 7.40 3.39
C ARG A 26 -0.03 8.31 2.42
N PHE A 27 0.55 8.66 1.29
CA PHE A 27 -0.14 9.47 0.27
C PHE A 27 -1.20 8.66 -0.48
N VAL A 28 -0.90 7.40 -0.82
CA VAL A 28 -1.83 6.51 -1.52
C VAL A 28 -3.09 6.28 -0.69
N THR A 29 -2.97 6.07 0.62
CA THR A 29 -4.14 5.87 1.50
C THR A 29 -4.99 7.12 1.74
N GLN A 30 -4.51 8.29 1.30
CA GLN A 30 -5.17 9.59 1.47
C GLN A 30 -5.69 10.20 0.16
N GLN A 31 -5.67 9.44 -0.94
CA GLN A 31 -6.21 9.90 -2.22
C GLN A 31 -7.72 10.14 -2.16
N THR A 32 -8.20 11.12 -2.94
CA THR A 32 -9.63 11.48 -3.00
C THR A 32 -10.52 10.32 -3.43
N LEU A 33 -10.04 9.45 -4.33
CA LEU A 33 -10.65 8.17 -4.65
C LEU A 33 -9.80 7.04 -4.04
N PRO A 34 -10.20 6.45 -2.91
CA PRO A 34 -9.42 5.41 -2.24
C PRO A 34 -9.23 4.18 -3.14
N ALA A 35 -8.00 3.66 -3.18
CA ALA A 35 -7.74 2.35 -3.78
C ALA A 35 -8.48 1.26 -3.01
N LYS A 36 -8.98 0.25 -3.73
CA LYS A 36 -9.57 -0.94 -3.10
C LYS A 36 -8.50 -1.92 -2.63
N GLU A 37 -7.33 -1.85 -3.24
CA GLU A 37 -6.22 -2.75 -2.96
C GLU A 37 -4.88 -2.05 -3.15
N ILE A 38 -3.92 -2.40 -2.30
CA ILE A 38 -2.53 -1.95 -2.39
C ILE A 38 -1.64 -3.19 -2.32
N ILE A 39 -0.86 -3.40 -3.36
CA ILE A 39 0.11 -4.49 -3.49
C ILE A 39 1.51 -3.89 -3.46
N VAL A 40 2.27 -4.21 -2.43
CA VAL A 40 3.70 -3.87 -2.33
C VAL A 40 4.52 -5.06 -2.80
N VAL A 41 5.41 -4.85 -3.76
CA VAL A 41 6.38 -5.84 -4.23
C VAL A 41 7.77 -5.34 -3.84
N ASP A 42 8.33 -5.90 -2.78
CA ASP A 42 9.55 -5.41 -2.15
C ASP A 42 10.69 -6.44 -2.27
N ALA A 43 11.54 -6.24 -3.27
CA ALA A 43 12.69 -7.12 -3.51
C ALA A 43 13.88 -6.81 -2.59
N SER A 44 13.69 -6.00 -1.53
CA SER A 44 14.76 -5.67 -0.59
C SER A 44 15.07 -6.88 0.30
N PRO A 45 16.35 -7.10 0.68
CA PRO A 45 16.67 -8.16 1.63
C PRO A 45 15.99 -7.98 3.00
N GLU A 46 15.74 -6.73 3.42
CA GLU A 46 15.12 -6.38 4.70
C GLU A 46 13.61 -6.08 4.59
N TRP A 47 12.92 -6.66 3.59
CA TRP A 47 11.51 -6.37 3.30
C TRP A 47 10.57 -6.70 4.47
N GLU A 48 10.86 -7.73 5.29
CA GLU A 48 9.99 -8.09 6.42
C GLU A 48 9.91 -6.98 7.47
N VAL A 49 11.01 -6.26 7.70
CA VAL A 49 11.04 -5.13 8.63
C VAL A 49 10.12 -4.02 8.14
N THR A 50 10.21 -3.69 6.84
CA THR A 50 9.36 -2.68 6.21
C THR A 50 7.89 -3.10 6.25
N LYS A 51 7.60 -4.37 5.94
CA LYS A 51 6.25 -4.94 6.04
C LYS A 51 5.67 -4.80 7.44
N ASN A 52 6.41 -5.16 8.48
CA ASN A 52 5.94 -5.06 9.87
C ASN A 52 5.58 -3.61 10.25
N ILE A 53 6.35 -2.62 9.79
CA ILE A 53 6.05 -1.21 10.00
C ILE A 53 4.75 -0.82 9.28
N VAL A 54 4.56 -1.26 8.03
CA VAL A 54 3.32 -1.00 7.27
C VAL A 54 2.11 -1.64 7.95
N GLU A 55 2.25 -2.86 8.47
CA GLU A 55 1.17 -3.56 9.18
C GLU A 55 0.80 -2.87 10.50
N GLN A 56 1.77 -2.40 11.28
CA GLN A 56 1.51 -1.76 12.57
C GLN A 56 1.01 -0.30 12.45
N ASP A 57 1.23 0.37 11.32
CA ASP A 57 0.79 1.75 11.07
C ASP A 57 -0.44 1.80 10.15
N LEU A 58 -0.30 1.31 8.92
CA LEU A 58 -1.24 1.61 7.84
C LEU A 58 -2.37 0.59 7.70
N THR A 59 -2.10 -0.71 7.83
CA THR A 59 -3.16 -1.73 7.60
C THR A 59 -4.24 -1.66 8.69
N ILE A 60 -3.84 -1.39 9.95
CA ILE A 60 -4.76 -1.15 11.07
C ILE A 60 -5.58 0.13 10.87
N LYS A 61 -4.97 1.19 10.34
CA LYS A 61 -5.62 2.49 10.14
C LYS A 61 -6.57 2.49 8.94
N TYR A 62 -6.29 1.68 7.92
CA TYR A 62 -7.07 1.59 6.69
C TYR A 62 -7.52 0.14 6.44
N PRO A 63 -8.35 -0.45 7.32
CA PRO A 63 -8.76 -1.86 7.25
C PRO A 63 -9.69 -2.16 6.06
N GLN A 64 -10.25 -1.13 5.42
CA GLN A 64 -11.10 -1.26 4.23
C GLN A 64 -10.33 -1.49 2.94
N ILE A 65 -9.00 -1.33 2.95
CA ILE A 65 -8.13 -1.57 1.79
C ILE A 65 -7.64 -3.01 1.87
N ASN A 66 -7.66 -3.75 0.75
CA ASN A 66 -6.99 -5.04 0.66
C ASN A 66 -5.47 -4.82 0.58
N TRP A 67 -4.72 -5.28 1.57
CA TRP A 67 -3.27 -5.11 1.62
C TRP A 67 -2.58 -6.43 1.28
N LEU A 68 -1.67 -6.38 0.29
CA LEU A 68 -0.82 -7.51 -0.07
C LEU A 68 0.64 -7.06 -0.08
N TYR A 69 1.50 -7.86 0.53
CA TYR A 69 2.94 -7.61 0.58
C TYR A 69 3.67 -8.85 0.06
N ILE A 70 4.42 -8.69 -1.02
CA ILE A 70 5.10 -9.75 -1.78
C ILE A 70 6.60 -9.43 -1.79
N GLN A 71 7.43 -10.46 -1.67
CA GLN A 71 8.88 -10.40 -1.86
C GLN A 71 9.24 -10.63 -3.33
#